data_AF-A0A6C0I5J3-F1
#
_entry.id   AF-A0A6C0I5J3-F1
#
_cell.length_a   1.000
_cell.length_b   1.000
_cell.length_c   1.000
_cell.angle_alpha   90.00
_cell.angle_beta   90.00
_cell.angle_gamma   90.00
#
_symmetry.space_group_name_H-M   'P 1'
#
loop_
_entity.id
_entity.type
_entity.pdbx_description
1 polymer ?
#
loop_
_entity_poly.entity_id
_entity_poly.type
_entity_poly.pdbx_seq_one_letter_code
_entity_poly.pdbx_strand_id
1 'polypeptide(L)'
;MNVSGSHSKIIETELYRKYLYNDIIDKVADKLRKHLEMKEIQHFMLRYIFNKIVERKLENDPVFIHQPSDICLLQVEKDLEFKNIPVNPKELVEYIDQLLNDAETLLNKAMNDNTISMDKPITYQRENNIFTYDNKIYKNISNLGNFSNPDLYCYSIALNIRYSYLHLSTHGLARDYQKMGYSKYDGFEIFASSFNHYFDLYHSAFPDLEKPFGSLGSFFSCVDPSLLKCSIDTVLNSIRNNEYTEGMEKKFKECFFMSDVYKKNMNGKSCYYKSSKNRYKNKVMFVNPPFDMVLMSIVFFIFEYLNIEYKTIFTVPNWSNFLFLERMKRNSRTKRTIVYSKGTLKFINHMNNKKIYPCDIAEMYLYPDL
;
A
#
# COMPACT_ATOMS: atom_id res chain seq x y z
N MET A 1 -21.30 15.31 -20.77
CA MET A 1 -22.01 14.02 -20.70
C MET A 1 -22.61 13.94 -19.30
N ASN A 2 -23.93 13.77 -19.17
CA ASN A 2 -24.55 13.59 -17.86
C ASN A 2 -24.24 12.16 -17.40
N VAL A 3 -23.57 12.01 -16.26
CA VAL A 3 -23.27 10.71 -15.65
C VAL A 3 -24.59 10.17 -15.05
N SER A 4 -25.07 9.01 -15.51
CA SER A 4 -26.31 8.41 -15.03
C SER A 4 -26.14 7.60 -13.73
N GLY A 5 -27.26 7.32 -13.05
CA GLY A 5 -27.39 7.15 -11.60
C GLY A 5 -26.56 6.09 -10.85
N SER A 6 -26.10 4.99 -11.45
CA SER A 6 -25.23 4.03 -10.72
C SER A 6 -23.77 4.49 -10.63
N HIS A 7 -23.32 5.28 -11.61
CA HIS A 7 -21.92 5.68 -11.75
C HIS A 7 -21.60 6.97 -10.99
N SER A 8 -22.63 7.79 -10.73
CA SER A 8 -22.57 8.89 -9.77
C SER A 8 -22.24 8.36 -8.37
N LYS A 9 -22.85 7.24 -7.97
CA LYS A 9 -22.76 6.70 -6.61
C LYS A 9 -21.33 6.39 -6.14
N ILE A 10 -20.43 5.94 -7.02
CA ILE A 10 -19.01 5.69 -6.67
C ILE A 10 -18.29 7.01 -6.37
N ILE A 11 -18.48 8.03 -7.21
CA ILE A 11 -17.87 9.35 -7.03
C ILE A 11 -18.41 10.01 -5.76
N GLU A 12 -19.72 9.95 -5.56
CA GLU A 12 -20.42 10.49 -4.38
C GLU A 12 -19.92 9.82 -3.10
N THR A 13 -19.73 8.51 -3.14
CA THR A 13 -19.17 7.73 -2.02
C THR A 13 -17.75 8.19 -1.69
N GLU A 14 -16.87 8.42 -2.68
CA GLU A 14 -15.53 8.94 -2.43
C GLU A 14 -15.52 10.38 -1.92
N LEU A 15 -16.45 11.23 -2.35
CA LEU A 15 -16.59 12.58 -1.82
C LEU A 15 -17.07 12.58 -0.37
N TYR A 16 -17.98 11.66 -0.03
CA TYR A 16 -18.42 11.48 1.35
C TYR A 16 -17.32 10.88 2.23
N ARG A 17 -16.59 9.88 1.74
CA ARG A 17 -15.38 9.36 2.40
C ARG A 17 -14.35 10.46 2.64
N LYS A 18 -14.12 11.34 1.66
CA LYS A 18 -13.25 12.51 1.81
C LYS A 18 -13.71 13.43 2.94
N TYR A 19 -15.00 13.74 3.02
CA TYR A 19 -15.57 14.56 4.08
C TYR A 19 -15.29 13.93 5.46
N LEU A 20 -15.66 12.66 5.63
CA LEU A 20 -15.44 11.93 6.87
C LEU A 20 -13.95 11.82 7.22
N TYR A 21 -13.10 11.51 6.25
CA TYR A 21 -11.65 11.40 6.47
C TYR A 21 -11.03 12.72 6.91
N ASN A 22 -11.43 13.85 6.33
CA ASN A 22 -10.94 15.16 6.77
C ASN A 22 -11.34 15.47 8.23
N ASP A 23 -12.56 15.11 8.65
CA ASP A 23 -12.99 15.24 10.04
C ASP A 23 -12.14 14.36 10.98
N ILE A 24 -11.79 13.13 10.57
CA ILE A 24 -10.85 12.28 11.31
C ILE A 24 -9.48 12.97 11.43
N ILE A 25 -8.94 13.50 10.32
CA ILE A 25 -7.65 14.21 10.32
C ILE A 25 -7.69 15.38 11.31
N ASP A 26 -8.73 16.20 11.30
CA ASP A 26 -8.83 17.36 12.21
C ASP A 26 -8.90 16.92 13.67
N LYS A 27 -9.68 15.88 13.99
CA LYS A 27 -9.78 15.32 15.34
C LYS A 27 -8.46 14.71 15.85
N VAL A 28 -7.74 13.98 15.00
CA VAL A 28 -6.40 13.47 15.32
C VAL A 28 -5.41 14.63 15.48
N ALA A 29 -5.53 15.64 14.62
CA ALA A 29 -4.70 16.83 14.68
C ALA A 29 -4.87 17.59 15.99
N ASP A 30 -6.07 17.64 16.58
CA ASP A 30 -6.27 18.28 17.89
C ASP A 30 -5.46 17.62 19.02
N LYS A 31 -5.16 16.32 18.90
CA LYS A 31 -4.27 15.60 19.84
C LYS A 31 -2.78 15.80 19.56
N LEU A 32 -2.40 16.08 18.31
CA LEU A 32 -1.00 16.06 17.87
C LEU A 32 -0.42 17.42 17.42
N ARG A 33 -1.25 18.43 17.12
CA ARG A 33 -0.85 19.73 16.55
C ARG A 33 0.08 20.55 17.43
N LYS A 34 0.15 20.26 18.74
CA LYS A 34 1.15 20.85 19.64
C LYS A 34 2.58 20.40 19.31
N HIS A 35 2.73 19.31 18.55
CA HIS A 35 4.00 18.65 18.30
C HIS A 35 4.30 18.37 16.83
N LEU A 36 3.26 18.25 15.99
CA LEU A 36 3.39 17.91 14.58
C LEU A 36 2.69 18.93 13.69
N GLU A 37 3.30 19.24 12.55
CA GLU A 37 2.64 19.99 11.49
C GLU A 37 1.53 19.16 10.82
N MET A 38 0.56 19.83 10.21
CA MET A 38 -0.54 19.16 9.49
C MET A 38 -0.04 18.14 8.44
N LYS A 39 1.01 18.49 7.70
CA LYS A 39 1.62 17.58 6.70
C LYS A 39 2.16 16.29 7.33
N GLU A 40 2.68 16.38 8.55
CA GLU A 40 3.22 15.23 9.29
C GLU A 40 2.09 14.37 9.83
N ILE A 41 1.01 14.97 10.33
CA ILE A 41 -0.20 14.26 10.77
C ILE A 41 -0.85 13.51 9.59
N GLN A 42 -0.93 14.15 8.41
CA GLN A 42 -1.42 13.49 7.20
C GLN A 42 -0.56 12.28 6.81
N HIS A 43 0.77 12.40 6.86
CA HIS A 43 1.66 11.26 6.60
C HIS A 43 1.54 10.16 7.65
N PHE A 44 1.42 10.52 8.93
CA PHE A 44 1.17 9.59 10.02
C PHE A 44 -0.11 8.78 9.77
N MET A 45 -1.20 9.46 9.42
CA MET A 45 -2.50 8.82 9.14
C MET A 45 -2.48 7.97 7.86
N LEU A 46 -1.75 8.39 6.84
CA LEU A 46 -1.57 7.59 5.62
C LEU A 46 -0.83 6.28 5.92
N ARG A 47 0.27 6.35 6.68
CA ARG A 47 1.04 5.16 7.11
C ARG A 47 0.18 4.23 7.96
N TYR A 48 -0.63 4.79 8.85
CA TYR A 48 -1.59 4.03 9.65
C TYR A 48 -2.54 3.21 8.77
N ILE A 49 -3.16 3.82 7.74
CA ILE A 49 -4.02 3.11 6.79
C ILE A 49 -3.26 2.00 6.04
N PHE A 50 -2.05 2.29 5.56
CA PHE A 50 -1.25 1.30 4.83
C PHE A 50 -0.88 0.09 5.69
N ASN A 51 -0.56 0.31 6.97
CA ASN A 51 -0.29 -0.77 7.91
C ASN A 51 -1.55 -1.60 8.20
N LYS A 52 -2.74 -0.96 8.30
CA LYS A 52 -4.01 -1.69 8.40
C LYS A 52 -4.33 -2.54 7.17
N ILE A 53 -3.91 -2.13 5.97
CA ILE A 53 -4.14 -2.90 4.72
C ILE A 53 -3.45 -4.27 4.74
N VAL A 54 -2.35 -4.41 5.50
CA VAL A 54 -1.64 -5.69 5.66
C VAL A 54 -2.57 -6.77 6.22
N GLU A 55 -3.43 -6.40 7.17
CA GLU A 55 -4.32 -7.31 7.91
C GLU A 55 -5.81 -7.16 7.49
N ARG A 56 -6.07 -6.49 6.36
CA ARG A 56 -7.43 -6.22 5.88
C ARG A 56 -8.14 -7.50 5.43
N LYS A 57 -9.38 -7.67 5.87
CA LYS A 57 -10.31 -8.71 5.42
C LYS A 57 -11.21 -8.21 4.28
N LEU A 58 -11.88 -9.12 3.59
CA LEU A 58 -12.69 -8.80 2.42
C LEU A 58 -13.93 -7.95 2.76
N GLU A 59 -14.43 -8.09 3.98
CA GLU A 59 -15.60 -7.38 4.50
C GLU A 59 -15.30 -5.95 4.99
N ASN A 60 -14.02 -5.58 5.16
CA ASN A 60 -13.67 -4.25 5.63
C ASN A 60 -13.87 -3.18 4.55
N ASP A 61 -14.27 -1.96 4.94
CA ASP A 61 -14.14 -0.79 4.07
C ASP A 61 -12.67 -0.63 3.60
N PRO A 62 -12.43 -0.25 2.33
CA PRO A 62 -11.08 -0.10 1.78
C PRO A 62 -10.23 0.98 2.46
N VAL A 63 -10.84 1.93 3.18
CA VAL A 63 -10.20 3.08 3.83
C VAL A 63 -10.42 3.07 5.33
N PHE A 64 -11.64 2.84 5.80
CA PHE A 64 -12.02 2.89 7.22
C PHE A 64 -11.81 1.54 7.93
N ILE A 65 -10.56 1.08 7.91
CA ILE A 65 -10.16 -0.22 8.47
C ILE A 65 -9.89 -0.06 9.98
N HIS A 66 -10.85 -0.46 10.82
CA HIS A 66 -10.88 -0.12 12.24
C HIS A 66 -10.53 -1.28 13.20
N GLN A 67 -10.28 -2.50 12.70
CA GLN A 67 -9.92 -3.63 13.57
C GLN A 67 -8.58 -3.39 14.26
N PRO A 68 -8.37 -3.85 15.52
CA PRO A 68 -7.10 -3.72 16.21
C PRO A 68 -5.92 -4.26 15.39
N SER A 69 -4.79 -3.56 15.42
CA SER A 69 -3.58 -3.96 14.68
C SER A 69 -2.34 -3.63 15.48
N ASP A 70 -1.58 -4.68 15.83
CA ASP A 70 -0.32 -4.54 16.56
C ASP A 70 0.75 -3.83 15.71
N ILE A 71 0.67 -3.94 14.38
CA ILE A 71 1.52 -3.22 13.42
C ILE A 71 1.32 -1.72 13.58
N CYS A 72 0.05 -1.29 13.64
CA CYS A 72 -0.28 0.11 13.79
C CYS A 72 0.11 0.62 15.17
N LEU A 73 -0.16 -0.14 16.24
CA LEU A 73 0.28 0.23 17.58
C LEU A 73 1.79 0.47 17.65
N LEU A 74 2.58 -0.47 17.14
CA LEU A 74 4.03 -0.35 17.14
C LEU A 74 4.51 0.83 16.28
N GLN A 75 3.92 1.05 15.11
CA GLN A 75 4.23 2.22 14.28
C GLN A 75 3.97 3.52 15.05
N VAL A 76 2.82 3.63 15.73
CA VAL A 76 2.49 4.81 16.54
C VAL A 76 3.45 4.96 17.72
N GLU A 77 3.76 3.89 18.45
CA GLU A 77 4.75 3.89 19.53
C GLU A 77 6.09 4.48 19.06
N LYS A 78 6.61 3.99 17.92
CA LYS A 78 7.90 4.43 17.39
C LYS A 78 7.88 5.84 16.83
N ASP A 79 6.80 6.24 16.17
CA ASP A 79 6.66 7.61 15.66
C ASP A 79 6.61 8.64 16.79
N LEU A 80 5.86 8.34 17.87
CA LEU A 80 5.76 9.21 19.04
C LEU A 80 7.08 9.24 19.85
N GLU A 81 7.73 8.09 20.04
CA GLU A 81 9.06 7.98 20.67
C GLU A 81 10.09 8.82 19.91
N PHE A 82 10.20 8.64 18.59
CA PHE A 82 11.17 9.35 17.76
C PHE A 82 10.99 10.87 17.79
N LYS A 83 9.74 11.34 17.90
CA LYS A 83 9.39 12.76 17.96
C LYS A 83 9.31 13.32 19.38
N ASN A 84 9.56 12.50 20.41
CA ASN A 84 9.40 12.85 21.82
C ASN A 84 8.02 13.44 22.16
N ILE A 85 6.96 12.83 21.63
CA ILE A 85 5.57 13.30 21.82
C ILE A 85 4.97 12.61 23.05
N PRO A 86 4.53 13.37 24.08
CA PRO A 86 4.03 12.81 25.34
C PRO A 86 2.56 12.39 25.24
N VAL A 87 2.22 11.59 24.23
CA VAL A 87 0.88 11.01 24.03
C VAL A 87 0.97 9.51 24.23
N ASN A 88 0.01 8.92 24.95
CA ASN A 88 -0.05 7.48 25.12
C ASN A 88 -0.35 6.81 23.76
N PRO A 89 0.54 5.96 23.23
CA PRO A 89 0.36 5.34 21.91
C PRO A 89 -0.91 4.49 21.82
N LYS A 90 -1.22 3.73 22.87
CA LYS A 90 -2.38 2.85 22.91
C LYS A 90 -3.69 3.63 22.91
N GLU A 91 -3.79 4.68 23.72
CA GLU A 91 -4.97 5.55 23.75
C GLU A 91 -5.17 6.28 22.41
N LEU A 92 -4.09 6.68 21.74
CA LEU A 92 -4.18 7.32 20.42
C LEU A 92 -4.67 6.33 19.35
N VAL A 93 -4.18 5.09 19.36
CA VAL A 93 -4.60 4.02 18.45
C VAL A 93 -6.07 3.68 18.66
N GLU A 94 -6.51 3.47 19.91
CA GLU A 94 -7.91 3.21 20.26
C GLU A 94 -8.82 4.37 19.82
N TYR A 95 -8.36 5.60 20.00
CA TYR A 95 -9.08 6.78 19.54
C TYR A 95 -9.22 6.82 18.01
N ILE A 96 -8.13 6.58 17.27
CA ILE A 96 -8.17 6.55 15.79
C ILE A 96 -9.09 5.43 15.30
N ASP A 97 -9.01 4.24 15.89
CA ASP A 97 -9.85 3.10 15.52
C ASP A 97 -11.34 3.38 15.77
N GLN A 98 -11.67 4.05 16.88
CA GLN A 98 -13.04 4.51 17.14
C GLN A 98 -13.52 5.50 16.06
N LEU A 99 -12.69 6.48 15.68
CA LEU A 99 -13.03 7.44 14.64
C LEU A 99 -13.26 6.78 13.27
N LEU A 100 -12.45 5.77 12.93
CA LEU A 100 -12.62 4.99 11.69
C LEU A 100 -13.92 4.17 11.71
N ASN A 101 -14.22 3.51 12.83
CA ASN A 101 -15.46 2.75 13.01
C ASN A 101 -16.71 3.64 12.91
N ASP A 102 -16.68 4.82 13.53
CA ASP A 102 -17.78 5.78 13.47
C ASP A 102 -17.99 6.28 12.02
N ALA A 103 -16.90 6.57 11.30
CA ALA A 103 -16.95 6.97 9.91
C ALA A 103 -17.50 5.87 9.00
N GLU A 104 -17.08 4.61 9.16
CA GLU A 104 -17.64 3.47 8.42
C GLU A 104 -19.14 3.30 8.70
N THR A 105 -19.55 3.41 9.97
CA THR A 105 -20.97 3.33 10.36
C THR A 105 -21.80 4.43 9.70
N LEU A 106 -21.30 5.67 9.71
CA LEU A 106 -21.96 6.81 9.06
C LEU A 106 -22.03 6.64 7.53
N LEU A 107 -20.96 6.13 6.92
CA LEU A 107 -20.92 5.84 5.49
C LEU A 107 -21.96 4.78 5.12
N ASN A 108 -21.97 3.64 5.83
CA ASN A 108 -22.90 2.54 5.58
C ASN A 108 -24.35 2.97 5.74
N LYS A 109 -24.65 3.75 6.79
CA LYS A 109 -25.98 4.34 6.98
C LYS A 109 -26.37 5.22 5.79
N ALA A 110 -25.49 6.13 5.38
CA ALA A 110 -25.78 7.05 4.29
C ALA A 110 -25.98 6.31 2.95
N MET A 111 -25.22 5.25 2.70
CA MET A 111 -25.36 4.39 1.51
C MET A 111 -26.67 3.61 1.50
N ASN A 112 -27.12 3.11 2.64
CA ASN A 112 -28.37 2.35 2.80
C ASN A 112 -29.60 3.24 2.68
N ASP A 113 -29.55 4.41 3.31
CA ASP A 113 -30.65 5.38 3.28
C ASP A 113 -30.70 6.15 1.93
N ASN A 114 -29.73 5.93 1.03
CA ASN A 114 -29.49 6.73 -0.19
C ASN A 114 -29.47 8.24 0.10
N THR A 115 -28.90 8.63 1.24
CA THR A 115 -28.81 10.03 1.70
C THR A 115 -27.48 10.69 1.37
N ILE A 116 -26.58 9.97 0.69
CA ILE A 116 -25.41 10.61 0.04
C ILE A 116 -25.94 11.50 -1.08
N SER A 117 -26.27 12.73 -0.73
CA SER A 117 -26.65 13.78 -1.67
C SER A 117 -25.52 14.77 -1.74
N MET A 118 -24.97 14.96 -2.93
CA MET A 118 -24.04 16.04 -3.19
C MET A 118 -24.83 17.35 -3.16
N ASP A 119 -24.48 18.24 -2.26
CA ASP A 119 -25.10 19.57 -2.17
C ASP A 119 -24.68 20.49 -3.32
N LYS A 120 -23.61 20.10 -4.05
CA LYS A 120 -23.08 20.81 -5.21
C LYS A 120 -23.13 19.95 -6.49
N PRO A 121 -23.38 20.56 -7.66
CA PRO A 121 -23.34 19.87 -8.94
C PRO A 121 -21.92 19.42 -9.27
N ILE A 122 -21.82 18.20 -9.78
CA ILE A 122 -20.59 17.66 -10.37
C ILE A 122 -20.56 18.08 -11.85
N THR A 123 -19.49 18.76 -12.27
CA THR A 123 -19.30 19.13 -13.67
C THR A 123 -18.01 18.55 -14.23
N TYR A 124 -18.04 18.17 -15.51
CA TYR A 124 -16.88 17.62 -16.20
C TYR A 124 -16.70 18.23 -17.58
N GLN A 125 -15.50 18.70 -17.84
CA GLN A 125 -15.05 19.19 -19.14
C GLN A 125 -14.10 18.17 -19.77
N ARG A 126 -14.64 17.40 -20.73
CA ARG A 126 -13.93 16.31 -21.42
C ARG A 126 -12.70 16.78 -22.18
N GLU A 127 -12.81 17.89 -22.90
CA GLU A 127 -11.75 18.43 -23.76
C GLU A 127 -10.48 18.78 -22.98
N ASN A 128 -10.63 19.20 -21.73
CA ASN A 128 -9.53 19.61 -20.86
C ASN A 128 -9.20 18.58 -19.77
N ASN A 129 -9.91 17.45 -19.73
CA ASN A 129 -9.83 16.45 -18.65
C ASN A 129 -9.97 17.09 -17.25
N ILE A 130 -10.92 18.02 -17.11
CA ILE A 130 -11.17 18.76 -15.88
C ILE A 130 -12.45 18.23 -15.24
N PHE A 131 -12.31 17.63 -14.06
CA PHE A 131 -13.42 17.37 -13.15
C PHE A 131 -13.53 18.54 -12.17
N THR A 132 -14.75 19.06 -11.97
CA THR A 132 -15.01 20.12 -11.00
C THR A 132 -16.14 19.71 -10.07
N TYR A 133 -15.86 19.78 -8.77
CA TYR A 133 -16.83 19.60 -7.70
C TYR A 133 -16.59 20.67 -6.64
N ASP A 134 -17.65 21.35 -6.19
CA ASP A 134 -17.56 22.44 -5.21
C ASP A 134 -16.52 23.52 -5.59
N ASN A 135 -16.56 23.97 -6.86
CA ASN A 135 -15.59 24.91 -7.44
C ASN A 135 -14.11 24.48 -7.38
N LYS A 136 -13.82 23.25 -6.94
CA LYS A 136 -12.46 22.68 -6.95
C LYS A 136 -12.24 21.94 -8.25
N ILE A 137 -11.22 22.38 -8.98
CA ILE A 137 -10.73 21.71 -10.17
C ILE A 137 -9.81 20.57 -9.75
N TYR A 138 -10.20 19.34 -10.08
CA TYR A 138 -9.35 18.18 -9.99
C TYR A 138 -8.73 17.98 -11.37
N LYS A 139 -7.46 18.35 -11.51
CA LYS A 139 -6.71 18.29 -12.77
C LYS A 139 -6.05 16.92 -12.94
N ASN A 140 -6.24 16.36 -14.15
CA ASN A 140 -5.49 15.28 -14.78
C ASN A 140 -5.52 13.89 -14.09
N ILE A 141 -6.35 13.00 -14.64
CA ILE A 141 -6.32 11.54 -14.49
C ILE A 141 -5.97 10.85 -15.83
N SER A 142 -5.52 11.62 -16.82
CA SER A 142 -5.78 11.39 -18.24
C SER A 142 -4.95 10.30 -18.91
N ASN A 143 -4.17 9.53 -18.17
CA ASN A 143 -3.44 8.38 -18.72
C ASN A 143 -4.11 7.03 -18.44
N LEU A 144 -5.11 7.00 -17.54
CA LEU A 144 -5.80 5.76 -17.14
C LEU A 144 -7.09 5.49 -17.90
N GLY A 145 -7.79 6.55 -18.27
CA GLY A 145 -9.07 6.43 -18.96
C GLY A 145 -8.86 6.13 -20.44
N ASN A 146 -9.14 4.91 -20.88
CA ASN A 146 -9.66 4.78 -22.24
C ASN A 146 -11.07 5.41 -22.23
N PHE A 147 -11.15 6.70 -22.59
CA PHE A 147 -12.34 7.57 -22.51
C PHE A 147 -13.51 7.15 -23.44
N SER A 148 -13.45 5.94 -24.00
CA SER A 148 -14.53 5.26 -24.71
C SER A 148 -15.45 4.48 -23.76
N ASN A 149 -15.00 4.14 -22.55
CA ASN A 149 -15.81 3.44 -21.54
C ASN A 149 -16.21 4.39 -20.37
N PRO A 150 -17.50 4.77 -20.26
CA PRO A 150 -18.01 5.62 -19.18
C PRO A 150 -17.77 5.08 -17.75
N ASP A 151 -17.66 3.76 -17.59
CA ASP A 151 -17.48 3.11 -16.29
C ASP A 151 -16.06 3.35 -15.77
N LEU A 152 -15.06 3.05 -16.62
CA LEU A 152 -13.64 3.28 -16.32
C LEU A 152 -13.37 4.75 -16.00
N TYR A 153 -14.14 5.65 -16.59
CA TYR A 153 -14.07 7.07 -16.32
C TYR A 153 -14.50 7.42 -14.87
N CYS A 154 -15.61 6.86 -14.39
CA CYS A 154 -16.08 7.13 -13.02
C CYS A 154 -15.15 6.52 -11.96
N TYR A 155 -14.62 5.33 -12.22
CA TYR A 155 -13.55 4.73 -11.40
C TYR A 155 -12.29 5.60 -11.36
N SER A 156 -11.90 6.20 -12.48
CA SER A 156 -10.71 7.07 -12.53
C SER A 156 -10.91 8.32 -11.65
N ILE A 157 -12.08 8.96 -11.70
CA ILE A 157 -12.41 10.11 -10.84
C ILE A 157 -12.41 9.72 -9.37
N ALA A 158 -13.13 8.65 -9.03
CA ALA A 158 -13.19 8.14 -7.67
C ALA A 158 -11.78 7.89 -7.12
N LEU A 159 -10.92 7.24 -7.92
CA LEU A 159 -9.53 6.98 -7.55
C LEU A 159 -8.72 8.28 -7.38
N ASN A 160 -8.91 9.28 -8.25
CA ASN A 160 -8.25 10.58 -8.10
C ASN A 160 -8.66 11.29 -6.81
N ILE A 161 -9.96 11.28 -6.47
CA ILE A 161 -10.49 11.85 -5.23
C ILE A 161 -9.81 11.16 -4.05
N ARG A 162 -9.82 9.82 -4.02
CA ARG A 162 -9.18 9.01 -2.98
C ARG A 162 -7.70 9.34 -2.82
N TYR A 163 -6.97 9.31 -3.91
CA TYR A 163 -5.52 9.55 -3.91
C TYR A 163 -5.17 10.98 -3.49
N SER A 164 -6.05 11.93 -3.78
CA SER A 164 -5.89 13.32 -3.37
C SER A 164 -6.09 13.49 -1.86
N TYR A 165 -7.20 12.98 -1.29
CA TYR A 165 -7.47 13.19 0.15
C TYR A 165 -6.62 12.32 1.05
N LEU A 166 -6.15 11.16 0.58
CA LEU A 166 -5.18 10.32 1.30
C LEU A 166 -3.73 10.82 1.14
N HIS A 167 -3.49 11.86 0.32
CA HIS A 167 -2.15 12.38 0.05
C HIS A 167 -1.16 11.34 -0.52
N LEU A 168 -1.65 10.38 -1.32
CA LEU A 168 -0.86 9.25 -1.84
C LEU A 168 0.28 9.63 -2.78
N SER A 169 0.27 10.86 -3.31
CA SER A 169 1.31 11.39 -4.19
C SER A 169 2.73 11.32 -3.61
N THR A 170 2.88 11.20 -2.29
CA THR A 170 4.19 11.08 -1.62
C THR A 170 4.72 9.65 -1.56
N HIS A 171 3.87 8.64 -1.82
CA HIS A 171 4.22 7.22 -1.75
C HIS A 171 4.10 6.50 -3.10
N GLY A 172 3.44 7.11 -4.10
CA GLY A 172 3.27 6.58 -5.45
C GLY A 172 4.50 6.72 -6.37
N LEU A 173 5.72 6.61 -5.84
CA LEU A 173 6.94 6.75 -6.64
C LEU A 173 7.14 5.55 -7.54
N ALA A 174 7.11 5.74 -8.86
CA ALA A 174 7.40 4.67 -9.82
C ALA A 174 8.82 4.75 -10.34
N ARG A 175 9.41 3.58 -10.58
CA ARG A 175 10.69 3.43 -11.26
C ARG A 175 10.48 3.55 -12.78
N ASP A 176 11.41 4.19 -13.46
CA ASP A 176 11.41 4.28 -14.93
C ASP A 176 11.92 2.97 -15.56
N TYR A 177 11.06 1.94 -15.58
CA TYR A 177 11.38 0.60 -16.10
C TYR A 177 11.63 0.57 -17.61
N GLN A 178 11.04 1.49 -18.38
CA GLN A 178 11.31 1.63 -19.80
C GLN A 178 12.80 1.90 -20.06
N LYS A 179 13.41 2.80 -19.27
CA LYS A 179 14.85 3.06 -19.36
C LYS A 179 15.73 1.90 -18.92
N MET A 180 15.18 0.94 -18.19
CA MET A 180 15.87 -0.30 -17.83
C MET A 180 15.80 -1.35 -18.96
N GLY A 181 15.10 -1.05 -20.05
CA GLY A 181 14.97 -1.94 -21.22
C GLY A 181 13.81 -2.93 -21.13
N TYR A 182 12.88 -2.76 -20.19
CA TYR A 182 11.72 -3.63 -20.06
C TYR A 182 10.54 -3.12 -20.90
N SER A 183 9.84 -4.03 -21.57
CA SER A 183 8.52 -3.82 -22.15
C SER A 183 7.41 -3.95 -21.09
N LYS A 184 6.20 -3.45 -21.38
CA LYS A 184 5.01 -3.61 -20.50
C LYS A 184 4.63 -5.07 -20.26
N TYR A 185 5.11 -5.99 -21.09
CA TYR A 185 4.82 -7.42 -21.03
C TYR A 185 5.90 -8.23 -20.32
N ASP A 186 7.03 -7.63 -19.96
CA ASP A 186 8.18 -8.38 -19.41
C ASP A 186 8.06 -8.67 -17.91
N GLY A 187 7.13 -8.02 -17.21
CA GLY A 187 7.06 -8.07 -15.76
C GLY A 187 5.69 -7.80 -15.16
N PHE A 188 5.68 -7.66 -13.83
CA PHE A 188 4.55 -7.21 -13.02
C PHE A 188 5.03 -6.56 -11.72
N GLU A 189 4.23 -5.65 -11.17
CA GLU A 189 4.55 -4.87 -9.96
C GLU A 189 3.80 -5.38 -8.73
N ILE A 190 4.52 -5.58 -7.61
CA ILE A 190 3.92 -5.98 -6.32
C ILE A 190 3.35 -4.78 -5.55
N PHE A 191 3.87 -3.58 -5.82
CA PHE A 191 3.43 -2.35 -5.19
C PHE A 191 3.33 -1.27 -6.27
N ALA A 192 2.13 -1.10 -6.82
CA ALA A 192 1.82 -0.02 -7.72
C ALA A 192 0.37 0.43 -7.55
N SER A 193 -0.02 1.32 -8.43
CA SER A 193 -1.35 1.87 -8.57
C SER A 193 -1.66 2.07 -10.03
N SER A 194 -2.93 2.28 -10.32
CA SER A 194 -3.42 2.68 -11.63
C SER A 194 -2.69 3.96 -12.11
N PHE A 195 -2.23 4.84 -11.22
CA PHE A 195 -1.54 6.06 -11.63
C PHE A 195 -0.09 5.87 -12.07
N ASN A 196 0.57 4.82 -11.58
CA ASN A 196 2.03 4.72 -11.64
C ASN A 196 2.55 3.36 -12.09
N HIS A 197 1.66 2.38 -12.35
CA HIS A 197 2.06 1.10 -12.90
C HIS A 197 2.68 1.30 -14.30
N TYR A 198 3.72 0.53 -14.57
CA TYR A 198 4.33 0.45 -15.89
C TYR A 198 3.87 -0.80 -16.64
N PHE A 199 3.76 -1.92 -15.93
CA PHE A 199 3.38 -3.20 -16.51
C PHE A 199 1.86 -3.37 -16.53
N ASP A 200 1.37 -4.22 -17.43
CA ASP A 200 -0.08 -4.51 -17.55
C ASP A 200 -0.65 -5.26 -16.33
N LEU A 201 0.23 -5.80 -15.49
CA LEU A 201 -0.11 -6.57 -14.30
C LEU A 201 0.53 -5.92 -13.08
N TYR A 202 -0.28 -5.59 -12.08
CA TYR A 202 0.20 -5.01 -10.84
C TYR A 202 -0.71 -5.33 -9.66
N HIS A 203 -0.18 -5.26 -8.45
CA HIS A 203 -0.94 -5.26 -7.20
C HIS A 203 -1.11 -3.84 -6.69
N SER A 204 -2.24 -3.58 -6.02
CA SER A 204 -2.55 -2.27 -5.47
C SER A 204 -3.22 -2.33 -4.09
N ALA A 205 -3.10 -1.23 -3.35
CA ALA A 205 -3.66 -1.07 -2.01
C ALA A 205 -5.21 -1.01 -2.02
N PHE A 206 -5.79 -0.44 -3.09
CA PHE A 206 -7.22 -0.14 -3.24
C PHE A 206 -7.84 -0.90 -4.43
N PRO A 207 -7.89 -2.23 -4.38
CA PRO A 207 -8.34 -3.02 -5.51
C PRO A 207 -9.82 -2.83 -5.86
N ASP A 208 -10.63 -2.32 -4.93
CA ASP A 208 -12.03 -1.97 -5.14
C ASP A 208 -12.22 -0.94 -6.26
N LEU A 209 -11.32 0.04 -6.39
CA LEU A 209 -11.34 1.02 -7.47
C LEU A 209 -10.37 0.69 -8.61
N GLU A 210 -9.37 -0.17 -8.37
CA GLU A 210 -8.26 -0.37 -9.30
C GLU A 210 -8.34 -1.65 -10.14
N LYS A 211 -9.19 -2.60 -9.74
CA LYS A 211 -9.42 -3.84 -10.51
C LYS A 211 -9.83 -3.59 -11.97
N PRO A 212 -10.67 -2.58 -12.30
CA PRO A 212 -11.00 -2.26 -13.70
C PRO A 212 -9.80 -1.84 -14.56
N PHE A 213 -8.70 -1.38 -13.94
CA PHE A 213 -7.48 -0.94 -14.64
C PHE A 213 -6.37 -2.00 -14.70
N GLY A 214 -6.64 -3.22 -14.22
CA GLY A 214 -5.69 -4.33 -14.28
C GLY A 214 -5.05 -4.71 -12.95
N SER A 215 -5.47 -4.10 -11.83
CA SER A 215 -5.02 -4.53 -10.51
C SER A 215 -5.40 -5.98 -10.22
N LEU A 216 -4.42 -6.73 -9.71
CA LEU A 216 -4.52 -8.12 -9.28
C LEU A 216 -5.03 -8.27 -7.84
N GLY A 217 -5.32 -7.17 -7.15
CA GLY A 217 -5.62 -7.19 -5.72
C GLY A 217 -4.47 -6.69 -4.85
N SER A 218 -4.67 -6.71 -3.53
CA SER A 218 -3.58 -6.49 -2.58
C SER A 218 -2.60 -7.67 -2.63
N PHE A 219 -1.30 -7.36 -2.61
CA PHE A 219 -0.25 -8.39 -2.49
C PHE A 219 -0.47 -9.29 -1.28
N PHE A 220 -0.83 -8.69 -0.14
CA PHE A 220 -1.02 -9.41 1.13
C PHE A 220 -2.15 -10.43 1.06
N SER A 221 -3.17 -10.20 0.22
CA SER A 221 -4.26 -11.16 -0.02
C SER A 221 -3.81 -12.39 -0.82
N CYS A 222 -2.64 -12.36 -1.46
CA CYS A 222 -2.07 -13.47 -2.20
C CYS A 222 -1.02 -14.27 -1.40
N VAL A 223 -0.64 -13.79 -0.21
CA VAL A 223 0.31 -14.45 0.68
C VAL A 223 -0.45 -15.46 1.55
N ASP A 224 0.19 -16.59 1.86
CA ASP A 224 -0.39 -17.57 2.78
C ASP A 224 -0.67 -16.91 4.14
N PRO A 225 -1.89 -17.02 4.72
CA PRO A 225 -2.24 -16.35 5.96
C PRO A 225 -1.34 -16.71 7.14
N SER A 226 -0.84 -17.95 7.20
CA SER A 226 0.06 -18.38 8.27
C SER A 226 1.45 -17.75 8.13
N LEU A 227 1.96 -17.65 6.90
CA LEU A 227 3.20 -16.94 6.60
C LEU A 227 3.06 -15.44 6.90
N LEU A 228 1.95 -14.82 6.47
CA LEU A 228 1.70 -13.40 6.72
C LEU A 228 1.66 -13.10 8.21
N LYS A 229 0.89 -13.87 8.99
CA LYS A 229 0.83 -13.72 10.45
C LYS A 229 2.21 -13.92 11.09
N CYS A 230 2.92 -14.97 10.72
CA CYS A 230 4.26 -15.23 11.24
C CYS A 230 5.25 -14.09 10.91
N SER A 231 5.15 -13.51 9.71
CA SER A 231 5.96 -12.36 9.29
C SER A 231 5.68 -11.15 10.17
N ILE A 232 4.40 -10.86 10.43
CA ILE A 232 3.96 -9.77 11.31
C ILE A 232 4.50 -9.99 12.72
N ASP A 233 4.18 -11.11 13.36
CA ASP A 233 4.58 -11.43 14.74
C ASP A 233 6.10 -11.34 14.91
N THR A 234 6.86 -11.81 13.91
CA THR A 234 8.33 -11.81 13.93
C THR A 234 8.90 -10.41 13.80
N VAL A 235 8.42 -9.61 12.84
CA VAL A 235 8.85 -8.22 12.66
C VAL A 235 8.54 -7.38 13.90
N LEU A 236 7.34 -7.52 14.47
CA LEU A 236 6.92 -6.81 15.68
C LEU A 236 7.85 -7.11 16.86
N ASN A 237 8.15 -8.39 17.09
CA ASN A 237 9.05 -8.80 18.17
C ASN A 237 10.47 -8.26 17.97
N SER A 238 11.02 -8.31 16.75
CA SER A 238 12.35 -7.77 16.44
C SER A 238 12.45 -6.27 16.71
N ILE A 239 11.45 -5.50 16.27
CA ILE A 239 11.44 -4.04 16.48
C ILE A 239 11.27 -3.71 17.97
N ARG A 240 10.39 -4.42 18.70
CA ARG A 240 10.16 -4.18 20.14
C ARG A 240 11.41 -4.43 20.98
N ASN A 241 12.10 -5.52 20.71
CA ASN A 241 13.24 -5.93 21.52
C ASN A 241 14.56 -5.26 21.08
N ASN A 242 14.54 -4.41 20.05
CA ASN A 242 15.76 -4.00 19.35
C ASN A 242 16.63 -5.24 19.04
N GLU A 243 16.01 -6.38 18.73
CA GLU A 243 16.69 -7.66 18.59
C GLU A 243 17.05 -7.88 17.12
N TYR A 244 18.37 -7.84 16.90
CA TYR A 244 19.04 -7.91 15.62
C TYR A 244 19.77 -9.27 15.40
N THR A 245 19.20 -10.43 15.76
CA THR A 245 19.98 -11.70 15.85
C THR A 245 19.28 -13.02 15.42
N GLU A 246 20.11 -14.08 15.28
CA GLU A 246 19.82 -15.50 14.94
C GLU A 246 18.65 -16.16 15.68
N GLY A 247 18.17 -15.60 16.80
CA GLY A 247 17.04 -16.12 17.57
C GLY A 247 15.71 -16.15 16.79
N MET A 248 15.60 -15.35 15.72
CA MET A 248 14.45 -15.35 14.81
C MET A 248 14.27 -16.68 14.07
N GLU A 249 15.37 -17.32 13.65
CA GLU A 249 15.30 -18.61 12.95
C GLU A 249 14.87 -19.74 13.89
N LYS A 250 15.20 -19.62 15.19
CA LYS A 250 14.79 -20.56 16.25
C LYS A 250 13.32 -20.40 16.63
N LYS A 251 12.84 -19.17 16.91
CA LYS A 251 11.40 -18.90 17.15
C LYS A 251 10.55 -19.28 15.94
N PHE A 252 11.05 -19.05 14.72
CA PHE A 252 10.40 -19.51 13.49
C PHE A 252 10.36 -21.04 13.41
N LYS A 253 11.49 -21.74 13.64
CA LYS A 253 11.51 -23.19 13.74
C LYS A 253 10.48 -23.65 14.78
N GLU A 254 10.39 -23.03 15.96
CA GLU A 254 9.41 -23.39 16.98
C GLU A 254 7.95 -23.19 16.51
N CYS A 255 7.63 -22.07 15.85
CA CYS A 255 6.30 -21.81 15.26
C CYS A 255 5.98 -22.70 14.04
N PHE A 256 6.97 -23.06 13.22
CA PHE A 256 6.83 -23.97 12.07
C PHE A 256 6.90 -25.45 12.46
N PHE A 257 7.55 -25.82 13.56
CA PHE A 257 7.51 -27.17 14.12
C PHE A 257 6.20 -27.42 14.87
N MET A 258 5.53 -26.37 15.37
CA MET A 258 4.10 -26.44 15.69
C MET A 258 3.21 -26.60 14.44
N SER A 259 3.71 -26.25 13.25
CA SER A 259 3.06 -26.53 11.97
C SER A 259 3.34 -27.93 11.40
N ASP A 260 4.21 -28.75 12.00
CA ASP A 260 4.31 -30.17 11.62
C ASP A 260 3.04 -30.95 12.01
N VAL A 261 2.25 -30.42 12.95
CA VAL A 261 0.85 -30.85 13.19
C VAL A 261 -0.06 -30.47 12.00
N TYR A 262 0.22 -29.37 11.30
CA TYR A 262 -0.52 -28.91 10.12
C TYR A 262 -0.02 -29.52 8.79
N LYS A 263 1.27 -29.85 8.66
CA LYS A 263 1.81 -30.62 7.51
C LYS A 263 1.24 -32.03 7.45
N LYS A 264 0.94 -32.66 8.60
CA LYS A 264 0.23 -33.95 8.62
C LYS A 264 -1.19 -33.86 8.05
N ASN A 265 -1.81 -32.68 8.05
CA ASN A 265 -3.13 -32.43 7.46
C ASN A 265 -3.08 -31.74 6.08
N MET A 266 -1.90 -31.31 5.62
CA MET A 266 -1.68 -30.81 4.27
C MET A 266 -0.84 -31.82 3.49
N ASN A 267 -1.51 -32.85 2.98
CA ASN A 267 -0.97 -33.69 1.90
C ASN A 267 -0.48 -32.78 0.75
N GLY A 268 0.83 -32.57 0.67
CA GLY A 268 1.55 -32.19 -0.54
C GLY A 268 1.30 -30.81 -1.15
N LYS A 269 0.95 -29.77 -0.37
CA LYS A 269 0.88 -28.39 -0.91
C LYS A 269 1.90 -27.48 -0.23
N SER A 270 3.03 -27.25 -0.92
CA SER A 270 3.94 -26.15 -0.61
C SER A 270 3.21 -24.80 -0.65
N CYS A 271 3.67 -23.84 0.15
CA CYS A 271 3.15 -22.47 0.19
C CYS A 271 3.42 -21.78 -1.16
N TYR A 272 2.49 -21.90 -2.11
CA TYR A 272 2.56 -21.23 -3.40
C TYR A 272 1.90 -19.86 -3.31
N TYR A 273 2.58 -18.85 -3.85
CA TYR A 273 1.90 -17.66 -4.36
C TYR A 273 0.90 -18.11 -5.43
N LYS A 274 -0.40 -17.92 -5.20
CA LYS A 274 -1.48 -18.32 -6.14
C LYS A 274 -1.49 -17.40 -7.36
N SER A 275 -0.54 -17.56 -8.27
CA SER A 275 -0.62 -16.97 -9.61
C SER A 275 -1.19 -18.01 -10.56
N SER A 276 -2.07 -17.59 -11.49
CA SER A 276 -2.48 -18.43 -12.61
C SER A 276 -1.26 -18.71 -13.48
N LYS A 277 -0.66 -19.91 -13.32
CA LYS A 277 0.65 -20.35 -13.84
C LYS A 277 0.98 -19.99 -15.30
N ASN A 278 -0.01 -19.71 -16.15
CA ASN A 278 0.21 -19.36 -17.55
C ASN A 278 0.45 -17.86 -17.83
N ARG A 279 -0.04 -16.93 -16.99
CA ARG A 279 0.13 -15.48 -17.25
C ARG A 279 1.49 -14.92 -16.87
N TYR A 280 2.26 -15.65 -16.06
CA TYR A 280 3.48 -15.13 -15.42
C TYR A 280 4.76 -15.84 -15.85
N LYS A 281 4.66 -16.86 -16.72
CA LYS A 281 5.83 -17.61 -17.19
C LYS A 281 6.84 -16.66 -17.86
N ASN A 282 8.09 -16.71 -17.41
CA ASN A 282 9.21 -15.87 -17.87
C ASN A 282 9.11 -14.37 -17.54
N LYS A 283 8.19 -13.93 -16.66
CA LYS A 283 8.12 -12.53 -16.21
C LYS A 283 9.09 -12.24 -15.06
N VAL A 284 9.49 -10.97 -14.96
CA VAL A 284 10.22 -10.42 -13.81
C VAL A 284 9.24 -9.78 -12.83
N MET A 285 9.40 -10.08 -11.53
CA MET A 285 8.63 -9.48 -10.46
C MET A 285 9.34 -8.23 -9.93
N PHE A 286 8.66 -7.09 -9.90
CA PHE A 286 9.22 -5.84 -9.41
C PHE A 286 8.60 -5.46 -8.06
N VAL A 287 9.45 -5.20 -7.06
CA VAL A 287 9.06 -4.93 -5.68
C VAL A 287 9.59 -3.55 -5.29
N ASN A 288 8.70 -2.56 -5.26
CA ASN A 288 8.98 -1.18 -4.91
C ASN A 288 7.98 -0.71 -3.84
N PRO A 289 8.08 -1.24 -2.61
CA PRO A 289 7.12 -0.94 -1.55
C PRO A 289 7.18 0.55 -1.16
N PRO A 290 6.10 1.09 -0.58
CA PRO A 290 6.14 2.38 0.10
C PRO A 290 7.33 2.47 1.06
N PHE A 291 7.94 3.65 1.20
CA PHE A 291 9.11 3.86 2.06
C PHE A 291 8.71 3.94 3.54
N ASP A 292 8.15 2.85 4.04
CA ASP A 292 7.78 2.63 5.43
C ASP A 292 8.57 1.44 5.98
N MET A 293 9.31 1.66 7.07
CA MET A 293 10.22 0.66 7.61
C MET A 293 9.49 -0.62 8.05
N VAL A 294 8.30 -0.50 8.64
CA VAL A 294 7.55 -1.65 9.17
C VAL A 294 7.02 -2.50 8.01
N LEU A 295 6.36 -1.86 7.05
CA LEU A 295 5.85 -2.50 5.84
C LEU A 295 6.97 -3.17 5.05
N MET A 296 8.08 -2.48 4.82
CA MET A 296 9.24 -3.04 4.13
C MET A 296 9.82 -4.25 4.87
N SER A 297 9.86 -4.22 6.21
CA SER A 297 10.35 -5.34 7.02
C SER A 297 9.46 -6.58 6.84
N ILE A 298 8.14 -6.40 6.87
CA ILE A 298 7.17 -7.49 6.61
C ILE A 298 7.37 -8.04 5.20
N VAL A 299 7.51 -7.18 4.19
CA VAL A 299 7.73 -7.60 2.80
C VAL A 299 9.04 -8.36 2.66
N PHE A 300 10.16 -7.87 3.19
CA PHE A 300 11.42 -8.58 3.13
C PHE A 300 11.31 -9.95 3.81
N PHE A 301 10.69 -10.02 4.99
CA PHE A 301 10.50 -11.29 5.66
C PHE A 301 9.67 -12.26 4.84
N ILE A 302 8.53 -11.82 4.25
CA ILE A 302 7.74 -12.65 3.35
C ILE A 302 8.63 -13.18 2.22
N PHE A 303 9.41 -12.33 1.57
CA PHE A 303 10.26 -12.73 0.46
C PHE A 303 11.45 -13.60 0.86
N GLU A 304 11.93 -13.55 2.10
CA GLU A 304 12.98 -14.46 2.61
C GLU A 304 12.50 -15.91 2.69
N TYR A 305 11.19 -16.15 2.84
CA TYR A 305 10.62 -17.48 3.05
C TYR A 305 9.58 -17.91 2.01
N LEU A 306 9.07 -16.97 1.20
CA LEU A 306 8.22 -17.28 0.06
C LEU A 306 9.03 -18.07 -0.96
N ASN A 307 8.49 -19.17 -1.49
CA ASN A 307 9.09 -19.84 -2.63
C ASN A 307 8.92 -18.95 -3.87
N ILE A 308 10.01 -18.35 -4.34
CA ILE A 308 9.98 -17.39 -5.43
C ILE A 308 10.20 -18.16 -6.73
N GLU A 309 9.17 -18.20 -7.59
CA GLU A 309 9.25 -18.83 -8.92
C GLU A 309 9.80 -17.87 -10.00
N TYR A 310 10.00 -16.59 -9.67
CA TYR A 310 10.32 -15.52 -10.62
C TYR A 310 11.66 -14.87 -10.31
N LYS A 311 12.32 -14.31 -11.33
CA LYS A 311 13.36 -13.31 -11.04
C LYS A 311 12.69 -12.12 -10.37
N THR A 312 13.19 -11.70 -9.21
CA THR A 312 12.60 -10.61 -8.44
C THR A 312 13.60 -9.47 -8.30
N ILE A 313 13.15 -8.24 -8.54
CA ILE A 313 13.96 -7.03 -8.40
C ILE A 313 13.33 -6.14 -7.34
N PHE A 314 14.03 -5.98 -6.23
CA PHE A 314 13.69 -4.99 -5.21
C PHE A 314 14.28 -3.65 -5.57
N THR A 315 13.52 -2.57 -5.40
CA THR A 315 13.99 -1.18 -5.48
C THR A 315 13.57 -0.47 -4.20
N VAL A 316 14.54 -0.20 -3.33
CA VAL A 316 14.27 0.24 -1.96
C VAL A 316 15.29 1.30 -1.50
N PRO A 317 14.95 2.18 -0.54
CA PRO A 317 15.92 3.07 0.08
C PRO A 317 17.09 2.31 0.67
N ASN A 318 18.31 2.76 0.40
CA ASN A 318 19.53 2.22 1.01
C ASN A 318 19.77 2.86 2.39
N TRP A 319 18.85 2.65 3.32
CA TRP A 319 18.97 3.18 4.68
C TRP A 319 20.03 2.43 5.49
N SER A 320 21.00 3.18 6.02
CA SER A 320 21.98 2.65 6.95
C SER A 320 21.30 2.08 8.20
N ASN A 321 21.84 0.99 8.73
CA ASN A 321 21.34 0.32 9.94
C ASN A 321 19.92 -0.27 9.81
N PHE A 322 19.38 -0.39 8.59
CA PHE A 322 18.13 -1.10 8.37
C PHE A 322 18.37 -2.61 8.27
N LEU A 323 18.11 -3.33 9.36
CA LEU A 323 18.40 -4.77 9.49
C LEU A 323 17.85 -5.62 8.35
N PHE A 324 16.56 -5.49 8.06
CA PHE A 324 15.90 -6.36 7.09
C PHE A 324 16.47 -6.15 5.69
N LEU A 325 16.90 -4.93 5.36
CA LEU A 325 17.65 -4.66 4.13
C LEU A 325 19.00 -5.39 4.12
N GLU A 326 19.77 -5.30 5.20
CA GLU A 326 21.08 -5.98 5.29
C GLU A 326 20.95 -7.51 5.25
N ARG A 327 19.93 -8.07 5.90
CA ARG A 327 19.60 -9.50 5.80
C ARG A 327 19.23 -9.88 4.37
N MET A 328 18.38 -9.08 3.72
CA MET A 328 17.97 -9.32 2.34
C MET A 328 19.15 -9.28 1.37
N LYS A 329 20.10 -8.34 1.55
CA LYS A 329 21.34 -8.25 0.76
C LYS A 329 22.21 -9.50 0.90
N ARG A 330 22.20 -10.16 2.06
CA ARG A 330 22.97 -11.38 2.37
C ARG A 330 22.20 -12.68 2.11
N ASN A 331 20.91 -12.60 1.80
CA ASN A 331 20.09 -13.77 1.51
C ASN A 331 20.72 -14.58 0.35
N SER A 332 20.75 -15.90 0.48
CA SER A 332 21.36 -16.81 -0.51
C SER A 332 20.79 -16.67 -1.93
N ARG A 333 19.56 -16.16 -2.05
CA ARG A 333 18.88 -15.88 -3.32
C ARG A 333 19.23 -14.53 -3.92
N THR A 334 19.74 -13.58 -3.12
CA THR A 334 20.19 -12.27 -3.62
C THR A 334 21.53 -12.43 -4.31
N LYS A 335 21.51 -12.51 -5.64
CA LYS A 335 22.74 -12.74 -6.45
C LYS A 335 23.50 -11.47 -6.75
N ARG A 336 22.83 -10.32 -6.70
CA ARG A 336 23.43 -9.03 -7.00
C ARG A 336 22.70 -7.92 -6.26
N THR A 337 23.48 -6.99 -5.71
CA THR A 337 23.00 -5.73 -5.15
C THR A 337 23.74 -4.59 -5.83
N ILE A 338 23.00 -3.58 -6.30
CA ILE A 338 23.56 -2.33 -6.84
C ILE A 338 23.08 -1.20 -5.95
N VAL A 339 24.01 -0.37 -5.47
CA VAL A 339 23.67 0.83 -4.70
C VAL A 339 23.88 2.04 -5.59
N TYR A 340 22.83 2.86 -5.71
CA TYR A 340 22.84 4.10 -6.47
C TYR A 340 22.75 5.27 -5.51
N SER A 341 23.71 6.18 -5.60
CA SER A 341 23.69 7.42 -4.82
C SER A 341 22.53 8.33 -5.27
N LYS A 342 22.02 9.15 -4.35
CA LYS A 342 21.01 10.17 -4.59
C LYS A 342 21.40 11.04 -5.80
N GLY A 343 20.44 11.29 -6.68
CA GLY A 343 20.65 12.00 -7.94
C GLY A 343 20.93 11.08 -9.14
N THR A 344 21.15 9.79 -8.91
CA THR A 344 21.41 8.81 -9.98
C THR A 344 20.13 8.18 -10.50
N LEU A 345 19.35 7.54 -9.62
CA LEU A 345 18.11 6.87 -10.01
C LEU A 345 16.90 7.79 -10.00
N LYS A 346 16.27 7.93 -11.16
CA LYS A 346 15.05 8.70 -11.38
C LYS A 346 13.82 7.90 -10.98
N PHE A 347 12.98 8.53 -10.17
CA PHE A 347 11.60 8.13 -9.91
C PHE A 347 10.64 9.15 -10.52
N ILE A 348 9.43 8.71 -10.84
CA ILE A 348 8.38 9.54 -11.39
C ILE A 348 7.29 9.68 -10.33
N ASN A 349 6.94 10.92 -9.99
CA ASN A 349 5.71 11.22 -9.27
C ASN A 349 4.61 11.45 -10.31
N HIS A 350 3.78 10.43 -10.52
CA HIS A 350 2.75 10.47 -11.56
C HIS A 350 1.60 11.44 -11.25
N MET A 351 1.43 11.87 -9.99
CA MET A 351 0.38 12.82 -9.60
C MET A 351 0.69 14.25 -10.06
N ASN A 352 1.96 14.62 -10.17
CA ASN A 352 2.38 15.95 -10.63
C ASN A 352 3.34 15.92 -11.83
N ASN A 353 3.58 14.73 -12.39
CA ASN A 353 4.51 14.45 -13.48
C ASN A 353 5.94 14.97 -13.25
N LYS A 354 6.38 15.08 -11.99
CA LYS A 354 7.74 15.52 -11.65
C LYS A 354 8.66 14.31 -11.50
N LYS A 355 9.87 14.46 -12.04
CA LYS A 355 10.97 13.52 -11.78
C LYS A 355 11.61 13.86 -10.45
N ILE A 356 11.85 12.85 -9.63
CA ILE A 356 12.49 13.01 -8.32
C ILE A 356 13.61 12.01 -8.09
N TYR A 357 14.48 12.32 -7.14
CA TYR A 357 15.59 11.47 -6.68
C TYR A 357 15.51 11.39 -5.16
N PRO A 358 14.73 10.46 -4.61
CA PRO A 358 14.30 10.55 -3.21
C PRO A 358 15.47 10.40 -2.22
N CYS A 359 16.34 9.42 -2.46
CA CYS A 359 17.46 9.07 -1.59
C CYS A 359 18.45 8.18 -2.34
N ASP A 360 19.43 7.64 -1.62
CA ASP A 360 20.22 6.49 -2.08
C ASP A 360 19.31 5.26 -2.18
N ILE A 361 19.50 4.46 -3.22
CA ILE A 361 18.63 3.32 -3.54
C ILE A 361 19.47 2.06 -3.68
N ALA A 362 19.01 0.97 -3.06
CA ALA A 362 19.52 -0.37 -3.30
C ALA A 362 18.57 -1.10 -4.28
N GLU A 363 19.11 -1.56 -5.41
CA GLU A 363 18.46 -2.55 -6.27
C GLU A 363 19.02 -3.94 -5.97
N MET A 364 18.17 -4.85 -5.48
CA MET A 364 18.55 -6.23 -5.16
C MET A 364 17.90 -7.19 -6.15
N TYR A 365 18.70 -8.08 -6.73
CA TYR A 365 18.30 -9.04 -7.76
C TYR A 365 18.27 -10.44 -7.16
N LEU A 366 17.07 -10.95 -6.95
CA LEU A 366 16.80 -12.28 -6.42
C LEU A 366 16.48 -13.23 -7.57
N TYR A 367 16.97 -14.46 -7.44
CA TYR A 367 16.73 -15.53 -8.40
C TYR A 367 15.96 -16.68 -7.72
N PRO A 368 15.14 -17.43 -8.47
CA PRO A 368 14.47 -18.62 -7.97
C PRO A 368 15.45 -19.62 -7.35
N ASP A 369 14.97 -20.40 -6.38
CA ASP A 369 15.69 -21.59 -5.91
C ASP A 369 15.75 -22.60 -7.06
N LEU A 370 16.97 -22.93 -7.49
CA LEU A 370 17.25 -23.87 -8.58
C LEU A 370 17.03 -25.32 -8.16
#